data_AF-A0A1L7GP08-F1
#
_entry.id   AF-A0A1L7GP08-F1
#
_cell.length_a   1.000
_cell.length_b   1.000
_cell.length_c   1.000
_cell.angle_alpha   90.00
_cell.angle_beta   90.00
_cell.angle_gamma   90.00
#
_symmetry.space_group_name_H-M   'P 1'
#
loop_
_entity.id
_entity.type
_entity.pdbx_description
1 polymer ?
#
loop_
_entity_poly.entity_id
_entity_poly.type
_entity_poly.pdbx_seq_one_letter_code
_entity_poly.pdbx_strand_id
1 'polypeptide(L)'
;MVKVRAARAAEAEALTGLVMRSKAHWGYDAGFLAACAPQLRILPDEVTARRIVVAEDPEGTLLGLASLEGGAPLATLGLLFVEPSAIGRGVGRILYRDVLRRAVERGVRRLVIDSDPHAAGFYRAMGAVAAPAAEAPTGTLVRFEAAPAPLADWARAWTGGGRAVHVGNVAEYNAQFADPSLDPDQSAAHHYSCLAAFYSPYPSALVLPRAVPAGWTDLVCRQLGWTGVEVYDGLAERGPGLVDAVRARPALAARLTGAGEPLVPWGLTRPFGLLAGRPWRSGELRYESKAAAHGLFQRILAEGGHPGIVLPAQVRAGGRWAAARLLAARARAGESTVLKSEHGVGGSGTTVVTAGQVRAAGGARAVLRRLPRGPLLVEEYVEAPADPAAVRDLTYDGFVDPAGEVHEVGAALMDVTAGAYRGATVGPGSVPEWAHEPLLAFGAAVGRELAASGYRGWFDVDFVVDAEGRLAPTEVNLRLTGPSIAFMVAARLDELRGAGHLVRIADRVALGARLPEAQVDELCADLARGCAELGAVFVPAIPTGAFDPAPWLGVLVAARGPEALDAAEALVRTRAAAVGAMFDPPGPAAP
;
A
#
# COMPACT_ATOMS: atom_id res chain seq x y z
N MET A 1 -19.51 22.27 4.59
CA MET A 1 -18.62 21.22 5.13
C MET A 1 -18.42 21.47 6.61
N VAL A 2 -18.33 20.42 7.44
CA VAL A 2 -18.03 20.56 8.87
C VAL A 2 -16.64 21.13 9.07
N LYS A 3 -16.50 22.13 9.94
CA LYS A 3 -15.24 22.80 10.27
C LYS A 3 -14.83 22.50 11.71
N VAL A 4 -13.54 22.25 11.94
CA VAL A 4 -12.98 22.15 13.31
C VAL A 4 -12.22 23.42 13.66
N ARG A 5 -12.47 23.96 14.86
CA ARG A 5 -11.79 25.15 15.37
C ARG A 5 -11.54 25.05 16.88
N ALA A 6 -10.68 25.92 17.40
CA ALA A 6 -10.58 26.10 18.85
C ALA A 6 -11.92 26.60 19.44
N ALA A 7 -12.28 26.05 20.59
CA ALA A 7 -13.39 26.53 21.39
C ALA A 7 -13.06 27.88 22.05
N ARG A 8 -14.09 28.66 22.36
CA ARG A 8 -13.98 29.95 23.05
C ARG A 8 -14.44 29.79 24.51
N ALA A 9 -13.81 30.51 25.43
CA ALA A 9 -14.16 30.44 26.86
C ALA A 9 -15.66 30.71 27.13
N ALA A 10 -16.27 31.64 26.36
CA ALA A 10 -17.69 31.95 26.44
C ALA A 10 -18.62 30.79 26.00
N GLU A 11 -18.11 29.78 25.31
CA GLU A 11 -18.87 28.61 24.86
C GLU A 11 -18.99 27.53 25.96
N ALA A 12 -18.33 27.67 27.11
CA ALA A 12 -18.22 26.63 28.15
C ALA A 12 -19.57 26.06 28.62
N GLU A 13 -20.59 26.90 28.80
CA GLU A 13 -21.93 26.46 29.18
C GLU A 13 -22.61 25.64 28.07
N ALA A 14 -22.54 26.13 26.82
CA ALA A 14 -23.09 25.41 25.67
C ALA A 14 -22.38 24.05 25.45
N LEU A 15 -21.06 24.01 25.65
CA LEU A 15 -20.26 22.79 25.57
C LEU A 15 -20.63 21.81 26.68
N THR A 16 -20.80 22.28 27.92
CA THR A 16 -21.28 21.46 29.04
C THR A 16 -22.66 20.85 28.71
N GLY A 17 -23.58 21.66 28.16
CA GLY A 17 -24.88 21.19 27.71
C GLY A 17 -24.79 20.10 26.64
N LEU A 18 -23.89 20.25 25.66
CA LEU A 18 -23.68 19.24 24.61
C LEU A 18 -23.12 17.94 25.20
N VAL A 19 -22.10 18.01 26.07
CA VAL A 19 -21.53 16.82 26.75
C VAL A 19 -22.63 16.04 27.47
N MET A 20 -23.50 16.73 28.21
CA MET A 20 -24.60 16.08 28.93
C MET A 20 -25.63 15.44 28.00
N ARG A 21 -26.04 16.11 26.91
CA ARG A 21 -26.96 15.53 25.90
C ARG A 21 -26.34 14.31 25.21
N SER A 22 -25.06 14.40 24.88
CA SER A 22 -24.31 13.33 24.23
C SER A 22 -24.16 12.11 25.16
N LYS A 23 -23.87 12.32 26.45
CA LYS A 23 -23.80 11.24 27.44
C LYS A 23 -25.17 10.58 27.67
N ALA A 24 -26.24 11.37 27.71
CA ALA A 24 -27.62 10.87 27.88
C ALA A 24 -28.11 10.01 26.71
N HIS A 25 -27.52 10.16 25.52
CA HIS A 25 -27.86 9.35 24.33
C HIS A 25 -27.74 7.84 24.57
N TRP A 26 -26.89 7.40 25.50
CA TRP A 26 -26.68 5.99 25.81
C TRP A 26 -27.77 5.36 26.69
N GLY A 27 -28.79 6.13 27.10
CA GLY A 27 -29.92 5.61 27.88
C GLY A 27 -29.62 5.38 29.37
N TYR A 28 -28.57 6.01 29.90
CA TYR A 28 -28.28 6.01 31.33
C TYR A 28 -29.44 6.63 32.15
N ASP A 29 -29.64 6.14 33.36
CA ASP A 29 -30.66 6.68 34.26
C ASP A 29 -30.29 8.08 34.77
N ALA A 30 -31.31 8.80 35.24
CA ALA A 30 -31.16 10.18 35.70
C ALA A 30 -30.23 10.32 36.91
N GLY A 31 -30.18 9.31 37.79
CA GLY A 31 -29.29 9.31 38.96
C GLY A 31 -27.83 9.20 38.56
N PHE A 32 -27.52 8.31 37.62
CA PHE A 32 -26.18 8.18 37.04
C PHE A 32 -25.75 9.47 36.32
N LEU A 33 -26.61 10.05 35.47
CA LEU A 33 -26.30 11.30 34.78
C LEU A 33 -26.08 12.47 35.76
N ALA A 34 -26.87 12.53 36.84
CA ALA A 34 -26.68 13.53 37.90
C ALA A 34 -25.34 13.35 38.62
N ALA A 35 -24.89 12.11 38.84
CA ALA A 35 -23.59 11.82 39.44
C ALA A 35 -22.41 12.20 38.51
N CYS A 36 -22.57 12.10 37.19
CA CYS A 36 -21.55 12.52 36.23
C CYS A 36 -21.45 14.04 36.05
N ALA A 37 -22.53 14.80 36.31
CA ALA A 37 -22.62 16.21 35.98
C ALA A 37 -21.49 17.09 36.56
N PRO A 38 -21.03 16.91 37.82
CA PRO A 38 -19.91 17.70 38.35
C PRO A 38 -18.58 17.46 37.60
N GLN A 39 -18.32 16.22 37.15
CA GLN A 39 -17.08 15.84 36.46
C GLN A 39 -17.09 16.25 34.99
N LEU A 40 -18.28 16.36 34.38
CA LEU A 40 -18.48 16.73 32.97
C LEU A 40 -18.71 18.23 32.75
N ARG A 41 -18.80 19.02 33.83
CA ARG A 41 -18.90 20.47 33.76
C ARG A 41 -17.61 21.06 33.19
N ILE A 42 -17.74 21.93 32.19
CA ILE A 42 -16.62 22.67 31.60
C ILE A 42 -16.69 24.11 32.10
N LEU A 43 -15.61 24.59 32.69
CA LEU A 43 -15.48 26.00 33.11
C LEU A 43 -14.80 26.85 32.02
N PRO A 44 -15.06 28.17 31.95
CA PRO A 44 -14.49 29.04 30.91
C PRO A 44 -12.96 29.02 30.81
N ASP A 45 -12.26 28.93 31.94
CA ASP A 45 -10.81 28.82 32.04
C ASP A 45 -10.27 27.44 31.56
N GLU A 46 -11.04 26.38 31.76
CA GLU A 46 -10.71 25.04 31.29
C GLU A 46 -10.72 24.91 29.77
N VAL A 47 -11.52 25.72 29.05
CA VAL A 47 -11.63 25.64 27.59
C VAL A 47 -10.26 25.78 26.92
N THR A 48 -9.48 26.77 27.37
CA THR A 48 -8.13 27.01 26.83
C THR A 48 -7.12 26.03 27.43
N ALA A 49 -7.20 25.77 28.74
CA ALA A 49 -6.26 24.90 29.45
C ALA A 49 -6.27 23.45 28.91
N ARG A 50 -7.46 22.91 28.63
CA ARG A 50 -7.69 21.57 28.07
C ARG A 50 -7.60 21.53 26.54
N ARG A 51 -7.34 22.69 25.91
CA ARG A 51 -7.25 22.87 24.46
C ARG A 51 -8.46 22.28 23.74
N ILE A 52 -9.65 22.68 24.18
CA ILE A 52 -10.89 22.18 23.61
C ILE A 52 -11.04 22.69 22.17
N VAL A 53 -11.43 21.79 21.29
CA VAL A 53 -11.82 22.07 19.90
C VAL A 53 -13.28 21.69 19.69
N VAL A 54 -13.93 22.36 18.76
CA VAL A 54 -15.32 22.10 18.38
C VAL A 54 -15.42 21.81 16.89
N ALA A 55 -16.37 20.96 16.54
CA ALA A 55 -16.85 20.78 15.18
C ALA A 55 -18.13 21.58 15.00
N GLU A 56 -18.22 22.37 13.93
CA GLU A 56 -19.40 23.17 13.59
C GLU A 56 -19.82 22.95 12.12
N ASP A 57 -21.12 23.08 11.84
CA ASP A 57 -21.66 23.12 10.48
C ASP A 57 -21.38 24.49 9.81
N PRO A 58 -21.67 24.67 8.51
CA PRO A 58 -21.50 25.95 7.82
C PRO A 58 -22.26 27.12 8.45
N GLU A 59 -23.36 26.84 9.14
CA GLU A 59 -24.21 27.80 9.82
C GLU A 59 -23.67 28.17 11.22
N GLY A 60 -22.62 27.49 11.70
CA GLY A 60 -21.97 27.73 12.99
C GLY A 60 -22.59 26.96 14.16
N THR A 61 -23.50 26.02 13.89
CA THR A 61 -24.08 25.14 14.91
C THR A 61 -23.03 24.16 15.41
N LEU A 62 -22.90 24.04 16.74
CA LEU A 62 -22.00 23.07 17.36
C LEU A 62 -22.51 21.64 17.12
N LEU A 63 -21.66 20.81 16.53
CA LEU A 63 -21.93 19.39 16.25
C LEU A 63 -21.19 18.46 17.22
N GLY A 64 -20.15 18.94 17.91
CA GLY A 64 -19.38 18.18 18.87
C GLY A 64 -18.14 18.90 19.36
N LEU A 65 -17.44 18.31 20.32
CA LEU A 65 -16.19 18.79 20.88
C LEU A 65 -15.20 17.67 21.16
N ALA A 66 -13.93 18.04 21.24
CA ALA A 66 -12.87 17.19 21.77
C ALA A 66 -11.85 18.00 22.59
N SER A 67 -11.11 17.37 23.50
CA SER A 67 -10.00 17.99 24.22
C SER A 67 -8.71 17.21 24.07
N LEU A 68 -7.58 17.91 24.04
CA LEU A 68 -6.25 17.31 24.06
C LEU A 68 -5.56 17.81 25.32
N GLU A 69 -5.42 16.96 26.32
CA GLU A 69 -4.97 17.30 27.68
C GLU A 69 -3.56 16.75 27.95
N GLY A 70 -2.80 17.39 28.85
CA GLY A 70 -1.40 17.01 29.11
C GLY A 70 -0.40 17.60 28.11
N GLY A 71 0.68 16.89 27.78
CA GLY A 71 1.76 17.38 26.92
C GLY A 71 2.69 16.28 26.43
N ALA A 72 3.62 16.58 25.55
CA ALA A 72 4.54 15.56 25.05
C ALA A 72 5.39 14.91 26.17
N PRO A 73 5.75 13.61 26.04
CA PRO A 73 5.38 12.70 24.94
C PRO A 73 4.02 12.00 25.14
N LEU A 74 3.34 12.23 26.28
CA LEU A 74 2.12 11.53 26.70
C LEU A 74 0.96 12.50 26.96
N ALA A 75 -0.08 12.44 26.14
CA ALA A 75 -1.28 13.25 26.29
C ALA A 75 -2.52 12.37 26.48
N THR A 76 -3.64 13.00 26.85
CA THR A 76 -4.94 12.35 27.01
C THR A 76 -5.95 12.99 26.07
N LEU A 77 -6.76 12.17 25.39
CA LEU A 77 -8.02 12.62 24.79
C LEU A 77 -9.05 12.65 25.92
N GLY A 78 -9.22 13.82 26.55
CA GLY A 78 -10.05 13.92 27.77
C GLY A 78 -11.55 13.97 27.48
N LEU A 79 -11.95 14.68 26.43
CA LEU A 79 -13.32 14.80 25.95
C LEU A 79 -13.37 14.41 24.47
N LEU A 80 -14.41 13.69 24.09
CA LEU A 80 -14.86 13.54 22.70
C LEU A 80 -16.36 13.25 22.70
N PHE A 81 -17.16 14.29 22.45
CA PHE A 81 -18.61 14.21 22.49
C PHE A 81 -19.22 14.80 21.22
N VAL A 82 -20.29 14.17 20.75
CA VAL A 82 -20.99 14.55 19.51
C VAL A 82 -22.45 14.81 19.86
N GLU A 83 -23.01 15.87 19.30
CA GLU A 83 -24.44 16.18 19.44
C GLU A 83 -25.27 14.98 18.95
N PRO A 84 -26.27 14.50 19.71
CA PRO A 84 -27.10 13.36 19.33
C PRO A 84 -27.63 13.37 17.89
N SER A 85 -28.05 14.54 17.38
CA SER A 85 -28.53 14.69 15.99
C SER A 85 -27.45 14.50 14.92
N ALA A 86 -26.17 14.56 15.31
CA ALA A 86 -25.00 14.41 14.45
C ALA A 86 -24.24 13.09 14.66
N ILE A 87 -24.66 12.25 15.61
CA ILE A 87 -24.11 10.89 15.79
C ILE A 87 -24.34 10.07 14.52
N GLY A 88 -23.36 9.26 14.14
CA GLY A 88 -23.38 8.48 12.90
C GLY A 88 -23.03 9.27 11.62
N ARG A 89 -22.89 10.60 11.69
CA ARG A 89 -22.57 11.46 10.52
C ARG A 89 -21.07 11.71 10.33
N GLY A 90 -20.21 11.02 11.09
CA GLY A 90 -18.74 11.13 10.98
C GLY A 90 -18.09 12.27 11.76
N VAL A 91 -18.83 13.08 12.53
CA VAL A 91 -18.30 14.20 13.32
C VAL A 91 -17.22 13.76 14.32
N GLY A 92 -17.47 12.68 15.07
CA GLY A 92 -16.49 12.13 16.02
C GLY A 92 -15.17 11.72 15.34
N ARG A 93 -15.23 11.16 14.12
CA ARG A 93 -14.05 10.81 13.31
C ARG A 93 -13.25 12.05 12.92
N ILE A 94 -13.94 13.12 12.52
CA ILE A 94 -13.30 14.40 12.15
C ILE A 94 -12.57 14.98 13.36
N LEU A 95 -13.25 15.05 14.52
CA LEU A 95 -12.67 15.54 15.77
C LEU A 95 -11.46 14.71 16.23
N TYR A 96 -11.58 13.38 16.20
CA TYR A 96 -10.49 12.49 16.60
C TYR A 96 -9.24 12.67 15.73
N ARG A 97 -9.42 12.73 14.40
CA ARG A 97 -8.31 12.98 13.46
C ARG A 97 -7.67 14.36 13.68
N ASP A 98 -8.47 15.39 13.98
CA ASP A 98 -7.95 16.71 14.32
C ASP A 98 -7.12 16.68 15.62
N VAL A 99 -7.55 15.90 16.63
CA VAL A 99 -6.79 15.70 17.86
C VAL A 99 -5.46 14.99 17.59
N LEU A 100 -5.44 13.90 16.80
CA LEU A 100 -4.18 13.23 16.43
C LEU A 100 -3.21 14.19 15.72
N ARG A 101 -3.70 14.97 14.75
CA ARG A 101 -2.90 15.99 14.06
C ARG A 101 -2.28 17.00 15.03
N ARG A 102 -3.08 17.55 15.95
CA ARG A 102 -2.59 18.50 16.98
C ARG A 102 -1.64 17.86 17.98
N ALA A 103 -1.83 16.57 18.28
CA ALA A 103 -0.95 15.82 19.15
C ALA A 103 0.44 15.67 18.49
N VAL A 104 0.48 15.34 17.20
CA VAL A 104 1.72 15.31 16.39
C VAL A 104 2.42 16.66 16.39
N GLU A 105 1.70 17.76 16.14
CA GLU A 105 2.24 19.14 16.17
C GLU A 105 2.84 19.52 17.53
N ARG A 106 2.52 18.77 18.58
CA ARG A 106 3.00 18.97 19.96
C ARG A 106 4.09 17.99 20.36
N GLY A 107 4.48 17.06 19.49
CA GLY A 107 5.45 16.01 19.80
C GLY A 107 4.90 14.90 20.70
N VAL A 108 3.57 14.76 20.80
CA VAL A 108 2.95 13.65 21.52
C VAL A 108 3.17 12.37 20.73
N ARG A 109 3.64 11.33 21.42
CA ARG A 109 3.89 10.00 20.84
C ARG A 109 2.90 8.95 21.33
N ARG A 110 2.23 9.21 22.45
CA ARG A 110 1.22 8.33 23.04
C ARG A 110 0.02 9.15 23.50
N LEU A 111 -1.16 8.77 23.04
CA LEU A 111 -2.44 9.37 23.40
C LEU A 111 -3.26 8.35 24.17
N VAL A 112 -3.52 8.62 25.44
CA VAL A 112 -4.37 7.79 26.30
C VAL A 112 -5.81 8.25 26.17
N ILE A 113 -6.72 7.28 26.20
CA ILE A 113 -8.16 7.51 26.05
C ILE A 113 -8.88 6.66 27.09
N ASP A 114 -9.56 7.30 28.04
CA ASP A 114 -10.45 6.61 28.96
C ASP A 114 -11.87 6.66 28.38
N SER A 115 -12.26 5.57 27.73
CA SER A 115 -13.50 5.48 26.94
C SER A 115 -14.67 4.98 27.76
N ASP A 116 -15.84 5.55 27.52
CA ASP A 116 -17.11 4.89 27.83
C ASP A 116 -17.19 3.51 27.14
N PRO A 117 -17.68 2.45 27.79
CA PRO A 117 -17.86 1.14 27.16
C PRO A 117 -18.66 1.19 25.84
N HIS A 118 -19.67 2.05 25.73
CA HIS A 118 -20.46 2.21 24.50
C HIS A 118 -19.65 2.86 23.36
N ALA A 119 -18.61 3.64 23.69
CA ALA A 119 -17.71 4.25 22.72
C ALA A 119 -16.49 3.37 22.36
N ALA A 120 -16.29 2.23 23.04
CA ALA A 120 -15.16 1.35 22.80
C ALA A 120 -15.06 0.88 21.33
N GLY A 121 -16.20 0.57 20.70
CA GLY A 121 -16.25 0.22 19.28
C GLY A 121 -15.79 1.36 18.36
N PHE A 122 -16.11 2.61 18.71
CA PHE A 122 -15.64 3.79 17.97
C PHE A 122 -14.11 3.91 18.02
N TYR A 123 -13.50 3.80 19.20
CA TYR A 123 -12.04 3.95 19.33
C TYR A 123 -11.27 2.80 18.65
N ARG A 124 -11.76 1.56 18.73
CA ARG A 124 -11.21 0.44 17.94
C ARG A 124 -11.26 0.74 16.44
N ALA A 125 -12.41 1.22 15.95
CA ALA A 125 -12.56 1.58 14.54
C ALA A 125 -11.64 2.74 14.11
N MET A 126 -11.30 3.64 15.04
CA MET A 126 -10.31 4.70 14.82
C MET A 126 -8.85 4.23 14.90
N GLY A 127 -8.62 2.96 15.24
CA GLY A 127 -7.29 2.34 15.32
C GLY A 127 -6.62 2.46 16.69
N ALA A 128 -7.35 2.84 17.73
CA ALA A 128 -6.84 2.80 19.09
C ALA A 128 -6.85 1.36 19.63
N VAL A 129 -5.79 0.99 20.34
CA VAL A 129 -5.59 -0.35 20.90
C VAL A 129 -6.03 -0.34 22.36
N ALA A 130 -6.88 -1.29 22.76
CA ALA A 130 -7.28 -1.42 24.15
C ALA A 130 -6.06 -1.87 24.99
N ALA A 131 -5.86 -1.26 26.15
CA ALA A 131 -4.92 -1.79 27.12
C ALA A 131 -5.40 -3.19 27.58
N PRO A 132 -4.49 -4.13 27.89
CA PRO A 132 -4.87 -5.42 28.47
C PRO A 132 -5.75 -5.18 29.70
N ALA A 133 -6.92 -5.80 29.75
CA ALA A 133 -7.85 -5.59 30.85
C ALA A 133 -7.23 -6.16 32.14
N ALA A 134 -6.99 -5.30 33.14
CA ALA A 134 -7.16 -5.75 34.52
C ALA A 134 -8.67 -5.94 34.70
N GLU A 135 -9.11 -7.07 35.27
CA GLU A 135 -10.52 -7.40 35.51
C GLU A 135 -11.24 -6.20 36.14
N ALA A 136 -11.97 -5.44 35.33
CA ALA A 136 -12.71 -4.27 35.77
C ALA A 136 -14.21 -4.60 35.78
N PRO A 137 -14.96 -4.19 36.82
CA PRO A 137 -16.41 -4.38 36.86
C PRO A 137 -17.11 -3.83 35.61
N THR A 138 -18.25 -4.41 35.27
CA THR A 138 -19.17 -3.87 34.26
C THR A 138 -19.56 -2.43 34.62
N GLY A 139 -19.36 -1.49 33.68
CA GLY A 139 -19.61 -0.05 33.88
C GLY A 139 -18.35 0.80 34.09
N THR A 140 -17.15 0.20 34.11
CA THR A 140 -15.87 0.94 34.22
C THR A 140 -15.38 1.41 32.85
N LEU A 141 -14.65 2.53 32.80
CA LEU A 141 -14.03 3.06 31.58
C LEU A 141 -13.07 2.03 30.96
N VAL A 142 -13.07 1.92 29.63
CA VAL A 142 -12.14 1.10 28.86
C VAL A 142 -10.96 1.97 28.44
N ARG A 143 -9.75 1.62 28.86
CA ARG A 143 -8.55 2.36 28.48
C ARG A 143 -8.06 1.94 27.09
N PHE A 144 -7.88 2.92 26.21
CA PHE A 144 -7.25 2.77 24.91
C PHE A 144 -6.00 3.63 24.79
N GLU A 145 -5.15 3.23 23.85
CA GLU A 145 -3.97 3.96 23.44
C GLU A 145 -3.93 4.12 21.93
N ALA A 146 -3.51 5.30 21.48
CA ALA A 146 -3.14 5.56 20.11
C ALA A 146 -1.72 6.15 20.07
N ALA A 147 -1.02 5.94 18.96
CA ALA A 147 0.29 6.51 18.71
C ALA A 147 0.17 7.57 17.60
N PRO A 148 -0.09 8.85 17.91
CA PRO A 148 -0.17 9.89 16.89
C PRO A 148 1.10 9.90 16.03
N ALA A 149 0.94 9.90 14.71
CA ALA A 149 2.05 9.82 13.76
C ALA A 149 1.95 10.94 12.73
N PRO A 150 3.03 11.70 12.47
CA PRO A 150 3.08 12.53 11.28
C PRO A 150 3.05 11.63 10.04
N LEU A 151 2.74 12.20 8.87
CA LEU A 151 3.08 11.55 7.61
C LEU A 151 4.57 11.15 7.61
N ALA A 152 4.93 10.04 6.98
CA ALA A 152 6.33 9.64 6.86
C ALA A 152 7.16 10.71 6.11
N ASP A 153 8.43 10.88 6.48
CA ASP A 153 9.33 11.88 5.86
C ASP A 153 9.51 11.62 4.36
N TRP A 154 9.74 10.37 3.97
CA TRP A 154 9.84 9.97 2.57
C TRP A 154 8.55 10.29 1.80
N ALA A 155 7.38 10.12 2.43
CA ALA A 155 6.08 10.40 1.79
C ALA A 155 5.85 11.90 1.62
N ARG A 156 6.33 12.72 2.57
CA ARG A 156 6.39 14.18 2.39
C ARG A 156 7.33 14.54 1.24
N ALA A 157 8.52 13.96 1.17
CA ALA A 157 9.47 14.25 0.10
C ALA A 157 8.95 13.82 -1.29
N TRP A 158 8.16 12.75 -1.36
CA TRP A 158 7.63 12.23 -2.63
C TRP A 158 6.69 13.21 -3.37
N THR A 159 5.77 13.86 -2.64
CA THR A 159 4.78 14.79 -3.24
C THR A 159 4.79 16.20 -2.62
N GLY A 160 5.83 16.55 -1.86
CA GLY A 160 5.88 17.78 -1.07
C GLY A 160 4.91 17.79 0.13
N GLY A 161 4.39 16.62 0.54
CA GLY A 161 3.37 16.46 1.59
C GLY A 161 1.96 16.91 1.17
N GLY A 162 1.78 17.29 -0.09
CA GLY A 162 0.52 17.74 -0.66
C GLY A 162 -0.21 16.67 -1.46
N ARG A 163 -1.32 17.08 -2.06
CA ARG A 163 -2.10 16.25 -2.99
C ARG A 163 -1.38 16.13 -4.33
N ALA A 164 -1.60 15.03 -5.04
CA ALA A 164 -0.99 14.76 -6.33
C ALA A 164 -1.98 14.14 -7.33
N VAL A 165 -1.76 14.41 -8.61
CA VAL A 165 -2.49 13.79 -9.73
C VAL A 165 -1.83 12.45 -10.04
N HIS A 166 -2.59 11.36 -9.98
CA HIS A 166 -2.07 10.01 -10.21
C HIS A 166 -2.41 9.53 -11.62
N VAL A 167 -1.40 9.08 -12.35
CA VAL A 167 -1.51 8.69 -13.77
C VAL A 167 -1.23 7.20 -13.92
N GLY A 168 -2.28 6.40 -14.13
CA GLY A 168 -2.23 4.94 -14.23
C GLY A 168 -1.64 4.41 -15.55
N ASN A 169 -0.44 4.86 -15.92
CA ASN A 169 0.22 4.54 -17.20
C ASN A 169 0.94 3.18 -17.23
N VAL A 170 0.48 2.19 -16.45
CA VAL A 170 1.13 0.88 -16.28
C VAL A 170 1.37 0.17 -17.63
N ALA A 171 0.32 0.06 -18.46
CA ALA A 171 0.41 -0.57 -19.77
C ALA A 171 1.37 0.18 -20.71
N GLU A 172 1.35 1.52 -20.67
CA GLU A 172 2.25 2.36 -21.46
C GLU A 172 3.71 2.18 -21.03
N TYR A 173 3.97 2.08 -19.73
CA TYR A 173 5.31 1.82 -19.20
C TYR A 173 5.83 0.46 -19.64
N ASN A 174 5.03 -0.60 -19.47
CA ASN A 174 5.42 -1.97 -19.81
C ASN A 174 5.65 -2.15 -21.32
N ALA A 175 4.89 -1.44 -22.16
CA ALA A 175 5.03 -1.50 -23.62
C ALA A 175 6.42 -1.03 -24.12
N GLN A 176 7.16 -0.24 -23.32
CA GLN A 176 8.54 0.16 -23.64
C GLN A 176 9.52 -1.02 -23.66
N PHE A 177 9.17 -2.13 -23.01
CA PHE A 177 10.03 -3.28 -22.79
C PHE A 177 9.47 -4.60 -23.33
N ALA A 178 8.24 -4.59 -23.87
CA ALA A 178 7.54 -5.79 -24.30
C ALA A 178 8.22 -6.46 -25.51
N ASP A 179 8.30 -7.80 -25.47
CA ASP A 179 8.63 -8.63 -26.64
C ASP A 179 7.34 -8.87 -27.45
N PRO A 180 7.26 -8.44 -28.73
CA PRO A 180 6.07 -8.62 -29.57
C PRO A 180 5.63 -10.08 -29.75
N SER A 181 6.48 -11.05 -29.40
CA SER A 181 6.20 -12.48 -29.53
C SER A 181 5.50 -13.12 -28.32
N LEU A 182 5.24 -12.37 -27.24
CA LEU A 182 4.70 -12.88 -25.96
C LEU A 182 3.34 -12.31 -25.55
N ASP A 183 2.60 -11.65 -26.44
CA ASP A 183 1.48 -10.80 -26.02
C ASP A 183 0.07 -11.42 -26.19
N PRO A 184 -0.48 -12.03 -25.13
CA PRO A 184 -1.93 -12.06 -24.90
C PRO A 184 -2.39 -11.16 -23.72
N ASP A 185 -1.50 -10.55 -22.94
CA ASP A 185 -1.79 -10.04 -21.59
C ASP A 185 -1.82 -8.50 -21.45
N GLN A 186 -2.01 -7.75 -22.54
CA GLN A 186 -2.33 -6.31 -22.46
C GLN A 186 -3.47 -6.01 -21.47
N SER A 187 -4.47 -6.90 -21.35
CA SER A 187 -5.57 -6.74 -20.39
C SER A 187 -5.09 -6.65 -18.94
N ALA A 188 -4.17 -7.52 -18.52
CA ALA A 188 -3.65 -7.54 -17.14
C ALA A 188 -2.99 -6.22 -16.75
N ALA A 189 -2.18 -5.63 -17.66
CA ALA A 189 -1.52 -4.35 -17.42
C ALA A 189 -2.53 -3.19 -17.27
N HIS A 190 -3.67 -3.25 -17.95
CA HIS A 190 -4.73 -2.26 -17.76
C HIS A 190 -5.41 -2.38 -16.39
N HIS A 191 -5.60 -3.59 -15.85
CA HIS A 191 -6.17 -3.75 -14.51
C HIS A 191 -5.28 -3.13 -13.42
N TYR A 192 -3.96 -3.33 -13.53
CA TYR A 192 -2.98 -2.77 -12.60
C TYR A 192 -2.97 -1.24 -12.56
N SER A 193 -3.53 -0.56 -13.57
CA SER A 193 -3.71 0.90 -13.51
C SER A 193 -4.60 1.36 -12.34
N CYS A 194 -5.46 0.49 -11.79
CA CYS A 194 -6.26 0.80 -10.60
C CYS A 194 -5.40 1.07 -9.35
N LEU A 195 -4.17 0.53 -9.32
CA LEU A 195 -3.20 0.83 -8.26
C LEU A 195 -2.81 2.31 -8.24
N ALA A 196 -3.10 3.08 -9.30
CA ALA A 196 -2.93 4.52 -9.32
C ALA A 196 -3.70 5.24 -8.21
N ALA A 197 -4.74 4.64 -7.63
CA ALA A 197 -5.38 5.18 -6.44
C ALA A 197 -4.39 5.41 -5.28
N PHE A 198 -3.28 4.67 -5.24
CA PHE A 198 -2.36 4.61 -4.11
C PHE A 198 -0.93 5.04 -4.45
N TYR A 199 -0.70 5.79 -5.54
CA TYR A 199 0.65 6.24 -5.91
C TYR A 199 1.23 7.32 -4.98
N SER A 200 0.39 7.89 -4.12
CA SER A 200 0.79 8.70 -2.97
C SER A 200 -0.27 8.60 -1.88
N PRO A 201 -0.01 9.05 -0.65
CA PRO A 201 -1.01 9.08 0.42
C PRO A 201 -2.18 10.03 0.15
N TYR A 202 -2.06 10.95 -0.82
CA TYR A 202 -3.01 12.03 -1.09
C TYR A 202 -3.33 12.23 -2.58
N PRO A 203 -4.23 11.44 -3.19
CA PRO A 203 -4.69 11.72 -4.54
C PRO A 203 -5.54 13.00 -4.59
N SER A 204 -5.27 13.86 -5.58
CA SER A 204 -6.21 14.90 -6.02
C SER A 204 -7.10 14.44 -7.16
N ALA A 205 -6.52 13.70 -8.11
CA ALA A 205 -7.21 13.14 -9.26
C ALA A 205 -6.62 11.79 -9.65
N LEU A 206 -7.46 10.88 -10.11
CA LEU A 206 -7.08 9.59 -10.69
C LEU A 206 -7.30 9.62 -12.19
N VAL A 207 -6.27 9.29 -12.97
CA VAL A 207 -6.32 9.25 -14.43
C VAL A 207 -6.11 7.80 -14.88
N LEU A 208 -7.16 7.18 -15.43
CA LEU A 208 -7.24 5.75 -15.66
C LEU A 208 -7.61 5.43 -17.13
N PRO A 209 -7.05 4.36 -17.72
CA PRO A 209 -7.36 3.96 -19.09
C PRO A 209 -8.75 3.35 -19.23
N ARG A 210 -9.20 2.59 -18.24
CA ARG A 210 -10.49 1.89 -18.23
C ARG A 210 -11.42 2.50 -17.20
N ALA A 211 -12.72 2.41 -17.46
CA ALA A 211 -13.74 2.80 -16.49
C ALA A 211 -13.65 1.94 -15.22
N VAL A 212 -13.91 2.55 -14.07
CA VAL A 212 -13.92 1.91 -12.75
C VAL A 212 -15.27 2.09 -12.06
N PRO A 213 -15.69 1.13 -11.22
CA PRO A 213 -16.91 1.28 -10.42
C PRO A 213 -16.87 2.51 -9.52
N ALA A 214 -17.98 3.25 -9.45
CA ALA A 214 -18.09 4.39 -8.54
C ALA A 214 -18.02 3.96 -7.07
N GLY A 215 -18.68 2.83 -6.73
CA GLY A 215 -18.67 2.25 -5.39
C GLY A 215 -17.28 1.88 -4.87
N TRP A 216 -16.37 1.48 -5.77
CA TRP A 216 -14.96 1.25 -5.45
C TRP A 216 -14.27 2.54 -4.99
N THR A 217 -14.34 3.61 -5.78
CA THR A 217 -13.70 4.89 -5.45
C THR A 217 -14.23 5.43 -4.11
N ASP A 218 -15.54 5.36 -3.91
CA ASP A 218 -16.20 5.77 -2.68
C ASP A 218 -15.71 5.00 -1.46
N LEU A 219 -15.58 3.67 -1.56
CA LEU A 219 -15.09 2.83 -0.47
C LEU A 219 -13.63 3.14 -0.16
N VAL A 220 -12.76 3.25 -1.16
CA VAL A 220 -11.34 3.59 -0.97
C VAL A 220 -11.20 4.95 -0.29
N CYS A 221 -11.94 5.96 -0.76
CA CYS A 221 -11.93 7.30 -0.17
C CYS A 221 -12.39 7.27 1.29
N ARG A 222 -13.41 6.48 1.64
CA ARG A 222 -13.85 6.31 3.03
C ARG A 222 -12.78 5.67 3.91
N GLN A 223 -12.14 4.59 3.44
CA GLN A 223 -11.15 3.85 4.22
C GLN A 223 -9.88 4.67 4.47
N LEU A 224 -9.42 5.38 3.45
CA LEU A 224 -8.20 6.20 3.46
C LEU A 224 -8.46 7.68 3.72
N GLY A 225 -9.68 8.02 4.14
CA GLY A 225 -10.05 9.37 4.58
C GLY A 225 -9.75 10.45 3.55
N TRP A 226 -9.94 10.16 2.26
CA TRP A 226 -9.77 11.10 1.18
C TRP A 226 -11.08 11.85 0.90
N THR A 227 -10.95 13.08 0.40
CA THR A 227 -12.08 13.93 0.02
C THR A 227 -11.74 14.70 -1.25
N GLY A 228 -12.76 14.90 -2.11
CA GLY A 228 -12.61 15.68 -3.35
C GLY A 228 -11.64 15.07 -4.35
N VAL A 229 -11.54 13.74 -4.43
CA VAL A 229 -10.74 13.06 -5.45
C VAL A 229 -11.52 13.06 -6.75
N GLU A 230 -10.98 13.66 -7.80
CA GLU A 230 -11.56 13.57 -9.15
C GLU A 230 -11.19 12.23 -9.80
N VAL A 231 -12.08 11.66 -10.60
CA VAL A 231 -11.78 10.44 -11.36
C VAL A 231 -12.01 10.71 -12.84
N TYR A 232 -10.96 10.49 -13.63
CA TYR A 232 -10.96 10.57 -15.08
C TYR A 232 -10.61 9.19 -15.63
N ASP A 233 -11.61 8.41 -15.99
CA ASP A 233 -11.46 7.02 -16.41
C ASP A 233 -12.01 6.79 -17.83
N GLY A 234 -11.90 5.56 -18.34
CA GLY A 234 -12.35 5.22 -19.70
C GLY A 234 -11.63 6.00 -20.80
N LEU A 235 -10.43 6.52 -20.53
CA LEU A 235 -9.73 7.43 -21.44
C LEU A 235 -9.06 6.72 -22.62
N ALA A 236 -8.70 5.45 -22.46
CA ALA A 236 -7.94 4.66 -23.43
C ALA A 236 -8.26 3.15 -23.30
N GLU A 237 -9.33 2.70 -23.96
CA GLU A 237 -9.69 1.28 -24.00
C GLU A 237 -8.91 0.48 -25.05
N ARG A 238 -8.54 1.11 -26.17
CA ARG A 238 -7.71 0.56 -27.27
C ARG A 238 -6.97 1.72 -27.95
N GLY A 239 -5.72 1.53 -28.37
CA GLY A 239 -4.95 2.55 -29.08
C GLY A 239 -3.86 3.23 -28.23
N PRO A 240 -3.43 4.46 -28.57
CA PRO A 240 -2.22 5.06 -28.00
C PRO A 240 -2.32 5.12 -26.47
N GLY A 241 -1.17 4.99 -25.79
CA GLY A 241 -1.10 4.90 -24.33
C GLY A 241 -1.88 6.01 -23.61
N LEU A 242 -2.23 5.76 -22.34
CA LEU A 242 -3.07 6.64 -21.53
C LEU A 242 -2.69 8.13 -21.64
N VAL A 243 -1.39 8.43 -21.63
CA VAL A 243 -0.92 9.82 -21.62
C VAL A 243 -1.19 10.50 -22.96
N ASP A 244 -1.02 9.81 -24.08
CA ASP A 244 -1.36 10.36 -25.38
C ASP A 244 -2.86 10.62 -25.51
N ALA A 245 -3.69 9.76 -24.94
CA ALA A 245 -5.13 9.99 -24.86
C ALA A 245 -5.49 11.24 -24.04
N VAL A 246 -4.79 11.50 -22.94
CA VAL A 246 -4.92 12.73 -22.15
C VAL A 246 -4.48 13.95 -22.97
N ARG A 247 -3.32 13.88 -23.63
CA ARG A 247 -2.78 14.98 -24.44
C ARG A 247 -3.66 15.34 -25.64
N ALA A 248 -4.37 14.36 -26.21
CA ALA A 248 -5.37 14.59 -27.24
C ALA A 248 -6.61 15.36 -26.74
N ARG A 249 -6.74 15.60 -25.44
CA ARG A 249 -7.83 16.35 -24.79
C ARG A 249 -7.26 17.59 -24.07
N PRO A 250 -7.02 18.72 -24.78
CA PRO A 250 -6.31 19.88 -24.23
C PRO A 250 -6.91 20.45 -22.94
N ALA A 251 -8.25 20.46 -22.81
CA ALA A 251 -8.91 20.93 -21.59
C ALA A 251 -8.60 20.04 -20.38
N LEU A 252 -8.57 18.71 -20.57
CA LEU A 252 -8.19 17.76 -19.52
C LEU A 252 -6.71 17.91 -19.18
N ALA A 253 -5.83 17.96 -20.18
CA ALA A 253 -4.39 18.16 -19.96
C ALA A 253 -4.12 19.46 -19.18
N ALA A 254 -4.80 20.56 -19.53
CA ALA A 254 -4.72 21.83 -18.81
C ALA A 254 -5.27 21.72 -17.37
N ARG A 255 -6.36 20.97 -17.16
CA ARG A 255 -6.91 20.73 -15.81
C ARG A 255 -5.93 19.98 -14.91
N LEU A 256 -5.30 18.93 -15.45
CA LEU A 256 -4.37 18.08 -14.69
C LEU A 256 -3.05 18.78 -14.37
N THR A 257 -2.58 19.68 -15.25
CA THR A 257 -1.28 20.34 -15.10
C THR A 257 -1.36 21.76 -14.52
N GLY A 258 -2.51 22.44 -14.67
CA GLY A 258 -2.66 23.86 -14.34
C GLY A 258 -2.73 24.18 -12.84
N ALA A 259 -3.01 23.19 -11.98
CA ALA A 259 -3.11 23.40 -10.53
C ALA A 259 -1.74 23.44 -9.83
N GLY A 260 -0.64 23.09 -10.52
CA GLY A 260 0.70 23.01 -9.93
C GLY A 260 0.90 21.83 -8.97
N GLU A 261 -0.06 20.90 -8.90
CA GLU A 261 0.06 19.65 -8.15
C GLU A 261 1.07 18.71 -8.84
N PRO A 262 1.86 17.91 -8.10
CA PRO A 262 2.72 16.90 -8.69
C PRO A 262 1.93 15.87 -9.50
N LEU A 263 2.44 15.50 -10.68
CA LEU A 263 1.95 14.36 -11.45
C LEU A 263 2.79 13.12 -11.09
N VAL A 264 2.13 12.03 -10.70
CA VAL A 264 2.78 10.79 -10.27
C VAL A 264 2.37 9.65 -11.19
N PRO A 265 3.29 9.08 -12.00
CA PRO A 265 2.99 7.94 -12.86
C PRO A 265 3.33 6.61 -12.16
N TRP A 266 2.91 5.49 -12.76
CA TRP A 266 3.46 4.18 -12.42
C TRP A 266 4.97 4.16 -12.64
N GLY A 267 5.39 4.62 -13.82
CA GLY A 267 6.79 4.73 -14.19
C GLY A 267 6.95 5.73 -15.32
N LEU A 268 8.20 6.12 -15.57
CA LEU A 268 8.51 7.17 -16.54
C LEU A 268 8.35 6.67 -17.97
N THR A 269 7.69 7.48 -18.79
CA THR A 269 7.56 7.26 -20.23
C THR A 269 7.82 8.57 -20.97
N ARG A 270 8.19 8.48 -22.25
CA ARG A 270 8.33 9.69 -23.08
C ARG A 270 7.02 10.50 -23.17
N PRO A 271 5.84 9.89 -23.42
CA PRO A 271 4.56 10.60 -23.36
C PRO A 271 4.32 11.30 -22.02
N PHE A 272 4.60 10.64 -20.89
CA PHE A 272 4.50 11.23 -19.56
C PHE A 272 5.39 12.47 -19.42
N GLY A 273 6.64 12.39 -19.86
CA GLY A 273 7.56 13.54 -19.85
C GLY A 273 7.00 14.75 -20.60
N LEU A 274 6.36 14.52 -21.76
CA LEU A 274 5.71 15.59 -22.52
C LEU A 274 4.50 16.19 -21.81
N LEU A 275 3.70 15.39 -21.11
CA LEU A 275 2.56 15.89 -20.30
C LEU A 275 3.03 16.70 -19.09
N ALA A 276 4.04 16.20 -18.38
CA ALA A 276 4.55 16.80 -17.15
C ALA A 276 5.54 17.97 -17.39
N GLY A 277 5.84 18.31 -18.65
CA GLY A 277 6.85 19.33 -18.99
C GLY A 277 8.28 18.93 -18.57
N ARG A 278 8.54 17.63 -18.43
CA ARG A 278 9.80 17.06 -17.98
C ARG A 278 10.66 16.63 -19.18
N PRO A 279 11.96 16.98 -19.21
CA PRO A 279 12.88 16.49 -20.23
C PRO A 279 12.96 14.95 -20.23
N TRP A 280 12.96 14.34 -21.42
CA TRP A 280 13.18 12.91 -21.58
C TRP A 280 14.64 12.62 -21.94
N ARG A 281 15.31 11.74 -21.18
CA ARG A 281 16.68 11.32 -21.45
C ARG A 281 16.72 9.87 -21.91
N SER A 282 17.34 9.62 -23.06
CA SER A 282 17.60 8.25 -23.50
C SER A 282 18.52 7.55 -22.48
N GLY A 283 18.12 6.36 -22.04
CA GLY A 283 18.88 5.57 -21.05
C GLY A 283 18.59 5.87 -19.58
N GLU A 284 17.62 6.74 -19.27
CA GLU A 284 17.20 6.99 -17.88
C GLU A 284 16.68 5.71 -17.19
N LEU A 285 16.08 4.81 -17.96
CA LEU A 285 15.60 3.51 -17.49
C LEU A 285 16.59 2.35 -17.76
N ARG A 286 17.88 2.63 -17.96
CA ARG A 286 18.85 1.60 -18.37
C ARG A 286 18.92 0.41 -17.41
N TYR A 287 18.67 0.64 -16.12
CA TYR A 287 18.76 -0.38 -15.08
C TYR A 287 17.48 -1.21 -14.90
N GLU A 288 16.43 -0.95 -15.68
CA GLU A 288 15.36 -1.95 -15.90
C GLU A 288 15.87 -3.19 -16.65
N SER A 289 16.99 -3.06 -17.39
CA SER A 289 17.69 -4.23 -17.92
C SER A 289 18.33 -4.99 -16.77
N LYS A 290 17.92 -6.25 -16.57
CA LYS A 290 18.48 -7.15 -15.56
C LYS A 290 20.00 -7.32 -15.68
N ALA A 291 20.54 -7.25 -16.90
CA ALA A 291 21.97 -7.30 -17.13
C ALA A 291 22.69 -6.02 -16.69
N ALA A 292 22.08 -4.85 -16.96
CA ALA A 292 22.63 -3.57 -16.52
C ALA A 292 22.56 -3.41 -15.00
N ALA A 293 21.45 -3.86 -14.38
CA ALA A 293 21.29 -3.92 -12.93
C ALA A 293 22.33 -4.86 -12.29
N HIS A 294 22.54 -6.06 -12.86
CA HIS A 294 23.58 -6.98 -12.38
C HIS A 294 24.97 -6.34 -12.44
N GLY A 295 25.31 -5.69 -13.55
CA GLY A 295 26.58 -4.96 -13.67
C GLY A 295 26.70 -3.77 -12.70
N LEU A 296 25.58 -3.16 -12.29
CA LEU A 296 25.55 -2.16 -11.22
C LEU A 296 25.85 -2.79 -9.86
N PHE A 297 25.21 -3.92 -9.53
CA PHE A 297 25.47 -4.66 -8.29
C PHE A 297 26.93 -5.08 -8.16
N GLN A 298 27.54 -5.54 -9.26
CA GLN A 298 28.97 -5.88 -9.30
C GLN A 298 29.87 -4.70 -8.90
N ARG A 299 29.57 -3.48 -9.37
CA ARG A 299 30.36 -2.29 -9.03
C ARG A 299 30.20 -1.92 -7.55
N ILE A 300 28.97 -1.92 -7.05
CA ILE A 300 28.70 -1.64 -5.62
C ILE A 300 29.47 -2.61 -4.72
N LEU A 301 29.50 -3.90 -5.07
CA LEU A 301 30.24 -4.90 -4.30
C LEU A 301 31.76 -4.76 -4.44
N ALA A 302 32.25 -4.33 -5.61
CA ALA A 302 33.68 -4.08 -5.82
C ALA A 302 34.19 -2.85 -5.05
N GLU A 303 33.33 -1.88 -4.75
CA GLU A 303 33.67 -0.61 -4.08
C GLU A 303 33.53 -0.66 -2.55
N GLY A 304 33.32 -1.84 -1.96
CA GLY A 304 33.26 -2.02 -0.52
C GLY A 304 32.05 -2.81 -0.02
N GLY A 305 30.99 -2.92 -0.84
CA GLY A 305 29.85 -3.82 -0.65
C GLY A 305 29.25 -3.88 0.76
N HIS A 306 28.50 -4.95 1.04
CA HIS A 306 28.09 -5.31 2.39
C HIS A 306 28.26 -6.83 2.56
N PRO A 307 28.82 -7.33 3.68
CA PRO A 307 29.16 -8.76 3.84
C PRO A 307 27.94 -9.69 3.83
N GLY A 308 26.77 -9.17 4.18
CA GLY A 308 25.49 -9.87 4.06
C GLY A 308 24.92 -9.92 2.64
N ILE A 309 25.64 -9.44 1.62
CA ILE A 309 25.22 -9.48 0.22
C ILE A 309 26.09 -10.44 -0.58
N VAL A 310 25.47 -11.32 -1.36
CA VAL A 310 26.11 -12.20 -2.34
C VAL A 310 25.54 -11.93 -3.73
N LEU A 311 26.36 -11.99 -4.77
CA LEU A 311 25.88 -11.79 -6.14
C LEU A 311 26.03 -13.07 -6.96
N PRO A 312 24.92 -13.72 -7.38
CA PRO A 312 25.00 -14.89 -8.25
C PRO A 312 25.68 -14.55 -9.56
N ALA A 313 26.48 -15.47 -10.09
CA ALA A 313 27.12 -15.26 -11.39
C ALA A 313 26.05 -15.18 -12.50
N GLN A 314 26.12 -14.12 -13.33
CA GLN A 314 25.22 -13.93 -14.46
C GLN A 314 26.01 -13.76 -15.76
N VAL A 315 25.57 -14.43 -16.82
CA VAL A 315 26.14 -14.31 -18.16
C VAL A 315 25.05 -13.98 -19.16
N ARG A 316 25.20 -12.86 -19.86
CA ARG A 316 24.38 -12.54 -21.03
C ARG A 316 24.84 -13.38 -22.22
N ALA A 317 24.03 -14.35 -22.63
CA ALA A 317 24.36 -15.20 -23.76
C ALA A 317 24.24 -14.40 -25.07
N GLY A 318 25.29 -14.41 -25.90
CA GLY A 318 25.31 -13.77 -27.22
C GLY A 318 24.36 -14.42 -28.26
N GLY A 319 23.55 -15.40 -27.85
CA GLY A 319 22.56 -16.06 -28.67
C GLY A 319 22.08 -17.38 -28.04
N ARG A 320 21.02 -17.96 -28.61
CA ARG A 320 20.40 -19.19 -28.07
C ARG A 320 21.32 -20.40 -28.06
N TRP A 321 22.25 -20.47 -29.03
CA TRP A 321 23.28 -21.50 -29.06
C TRP A 321 24.26 -21.38 -27.90
N ALA A 322 24.69 -20.16 -27.57
CA ALA A 322 25.54 -19.91 -26.40
C ALA A 322 24.77 -20.21 -25.10
N ALA A 323 23.52 -19.77 -24.98
CA ALA A 323 22.67 -20.07 -23.83
C ALA A 323 22.48 -21.59 -23.64
N ALA A 324 22.25 -22.35 -24.72
CA ALA A 324 22.12 -23.80 -24.64
C ALA A 324 23.41 -24.49 -24.19
N ARG A 325 24.57 -23.98 -24.62
CA ARG A 325 25.88 -24.50 -24.20
C ARG A 325 26.12 -24.26 -22.71
N LEU A 326 25.82 -23.05 -22.23
CA LEU A 326 25.95 -22.67 -20.82
C LEU A 326 25.01 -23.53 -19.95
N LEU A 327 23.72 -23.60 -20.30
CA LEU A 327 22.75 -24.44 -19.59
C LEU A 327 23.15 -25.92 -19.59
N ALA A 328 23.62 -26.45 -20.72
CA ALA A 328 24.06 -27.84 -20.81
C ALA A 328 25.34 -28.11 -19.99
N ALA A 329 26.21 -27.12 -19.80
CA ALA A 329 27.40 -27.25 -18.97
C ALA A 329 27.01 -27.29 -17.48
N ARG A 330 26.19 -26.34 -17.03
CA ARG A 330 25.66 -26.30 -15.66
C ARG A 330 24.87 -27.56 -15.30
N ALA A 331 23.97 -27.99 -16.18
CA ALA A 331 23.20 -29.23 -15.98
C ALA A 331 24.07 -30.50 -15.89
N ARG A 332 25.22 -30.54 -16.57
CA ARG A 332 26.20 -31.64 -16.45
C ARG A 332 26.95 -31.61 -15.12
N ALA A 333 27.16 -30.42 -14.56
CA ALA A 333 27.70 -30.23 -13.22
C ALA A 333 26.66 -30.49 -12.10
N GLY A 334 25.40 -30.77 -12.46
CA GLY A 334 24.32 -30.97 -11.49
C GLY A 334 23.68 -29.68 -10.98
N GLU A 335 24.08 -28.53 -11.52
CA GLU A 335 23.69 -27.21 -11.05
C GLU A 335 22.32 -26.79 -11.59
N SER A 336 21.51 -26.18 -10.71
CA SER A 336 20.31 -25.44 -11.11
C SER A 336 20.69 -24.10 -11.75
N THR A 337 19.86 -23.64 -12.68
CA THR A 337 20.12 -22.43 -13.48
C THR A 337 18.87 -21.59 -13.58
N VAL A 338 19.02 -20.27 -13.41
CA VAL A 338 17.96 -19.31 -13.68
C VAL A 338 18.16 -18.74 -15.08
N LEU A 339 17.14 -18.86 -15.92
CA LEU A 339 17.11 -18.29 -17.26
C LEU A 339 16.19 -17.07 -17.24
N LYS A 340 16.73 -15.90 -17.58
CA LYS A 340 15.96 -14.65 -17.60
C LYS A 340 15.96 -14.02 -18.99
N SER A 341 14.85 -13.44 -19.42
CA SER A 341 14.87 -12.39 -20.44
C SER A 341 15.54 -11.13 -19.88
N GLU A 342 16.01 -10.25 -20.76
CA GLU A 342 16.70 -9.02 -20.32
C GLU A 342 15.74 -8.04 -19.63
N HIS A 343 14.50 -7.97 -20.12
CA HIS A 343 13.39 -7.25 -19.50
C HIS A 343 12.24 -8.23 -19.27
N GLY A 344 11.43 -8.01 -18.23
CA GLY A 344 10.28 -8.83 -17.88
C GLY A 344 9.41 -8.14 -16.84
N VAL A 345 8.16 -8.57 -16.68
CA VAL A 345 7.18 -7.98 -15.75
C VAL A 345 6.63 -9.04 -14.82
N GLY A 346 6.73 -8.86 -13.50
CA GLY A 346 6.07 -9.73 -12.51
C GLY A 346 6.47 -11.21 -12.60
N GLY A 347 7.76 -11.51 -12.75
CA GLY A 347 8.27 -12.88 -12.92
C GLY A 347 8.15 -13.46 -14.33
N SER A 348 7.39 -12.81 -15.23
CA SER A 348 7.39 -13.19 -16.64
C SER A 348 8.80 -13.05 -17.24
N GLY A 349 9.24 -14.11 -17.92
CA GLY A 349 10.58 -14.16 -18.52
C GLY A 349 11.67 -14.71 -17.61
N THR A 350 11.39 -15.05 -16.35
CA THR A 350 12.32 -15.80 -15.46
C THR A 350 11.90 -17.27 -15.37
N THR A 351 12.84 -18.20 -15.49
CA THR A 351 12.58 -19.65 -15.39
C THR A 351 13.72 -20.34 -14.67
N VAL A 352 13.41 -21.00 -13.54
CA VAL A 352 14.36 -21.87 -12.85
C VAL A 352 14.34 -23.25 -13.50
N VAL A 353 15.52 -23.76 -13.85
CA VAL A 353 15.68 -25.06 -14.51
C VAL A 353 16.71 -25.89 -13.76
N THR A 354 16.30 -27.05 -13.27
CA THR A 354 17.18 -28.04 -12.64
C THR A 354 17.87 -28.93 -13.67
N ALA A 355 19.00 -29.53 -13.30
CA ALA A 355 19.68 -30.52 -14.13
C ALA A 355 18.76 -31.70 -14.55
N GLY A 356 17.87 -32.13 -13.65
CA GLY A 356 16.86 -33.15 -13.93
C GLY A 356 15.85 -32.72 -14.99
N GLN A 357 15.36 -31.48 -14.91
CA GLN A 357 14.44 -30.93 -15.91
C GLN A 357 15.09 -30.78 -17.29
N VAL A 358 16.37 -30.42 -17.35
CA VAL A 358 17.12 -30.39 -18.62
C VAL A 358 17.19 -31.78 -19.25
N ARG A 359 17.46 -32.83 -18.46
CA ARG A 359 17.47 -34.22 -18.96
C ARG A 359 16.09 -34.66 -19.42
N ALA A 360 15.05 -34.42 -18.61
CA ALA A 360 13.67 -34.78 -18.93
C ALA A 360 13.15 -34.10 -20.21
N ALA A 361 13.59 -32.87 -20.49
CA ALA A 361 13.21 -32.16 -21.71
C ALA A 361 13.92 -32.69 -22.98
N GLY A 362 14.90 -33.59 -22.87
CA GLY A 362 15.74 -34.03 -23.99
C GLY A 362 16.90 -33.08 -24.30
N GLY A 363 17.33 -32.30 -23.30
CA GLY A 363 18.52 -31.43 -23.36
C GLY A 363 18.22 -29.94 -23.41
N ALA A 364 19.28 -29.14 -23.23
CA ALA A 364 19.19 -27.67 -23.07
C ALA A 364 18.46 -26.96 -24.22
N ARG A 365 18.64 -27.40 -25.47
CA ARG A 365 17.94 -26.80 -26.62
C ARG A 365 16.43 -26.99 -26.57
N ALA A 366 15.95 -28.10 -26.00
CA ALA A 366 14.53 -28.37 -25.87
C ALA A 366 13.89 -27.50 -24.80
N VAL A 367 14.59 -27.28 -23.68
CA VAL A 367 14.19 -26.30 -22.65
C VAL A 367 14.06 -24.91 -23.28
N LEU A 368 15.12 -24.42 -23.94
CA LEU A 368 15.12 -23.08 -24.49
C LEU A 368 14.00 -22.86 -25.51
N ARG A 369 13.63 -23.87 -26.33
CA ARG A 369 12.54 -23.75 -27.33
C ARG A 369 11.21 -23.28 -26.76
N ARG A 370 10.98 -23.45 -25.45
CA ARG A 370 9.77 -23.02 -24.74
C ARG A 370 9.89 -21.63 -24.12
N LEU A 371 11.07 -21.01 -24.19
CA LEU A 371 11.34 -19.67 -23.65
C LEU A 371 11.29 -18.59 -24.75
N PRO A 372 11.07 -17.32 -24.37
CA PRO A 372 11.05 -16.18 -25.27
C PRO A 372 12.22 -16.11 -26.25
N ARG A 373 11.99 -15.45 -27.39
CA ARG A 373 13.02 -15.24 -28.42
C ARG A 373 13.80 -13.97 -28.09
N GLY A 374 15.09 -14.10 -27.79
CA GLY A 374 15.93 -12.95 -27.52
C GLY A 374 17.25 -13.35 -26.88
N PRO A 375 18.12 -12.38 -26.53
CA PRO A 375 19.22 -12.63 -25.61
C PRO A 375 18.67 -13.15 -24.29
N LEU A 376 19.31 -14.18 -23.75
CA LEU A 376 18.96 -14.77 -22.46
C LEU A 376 20.11 -14.53 -21.49
N LEU A 377 19.75 -14.20 -20.25
CA LEU A 377 20.64 -14.19 -19.12
C LEU A 377 20.64 -15.59 -18.53
N VAL A 378 21.83 -16.18 -18.41
CA VAL A 378 22.05 -17.45 -17.71
C VAL A 378 22.67 -17.09 -16.38
N GLU A 379 21.92 -17.29 -15.32
CA GLU A 379 22.30 -16.92 -13.95
C GLU A 379 22.38 -18.17 -13.06
N GLU A 380 23.28 -18.10 -12.10
CA GLU A 380 23.36 -19.05 -11.01
C GLU A 380 22.06 -19.06 -10.19
N TYR A 381 21.61 -20.27 -9.85
CA TYR A 381 20.50 -20.41 -8.91
C TYR A 381 21.02 -20.23 -7.49
N VAL A 382 20.44 -19.29 -6.76
CA VAL A 382 20.71 -19.08 -5.34
C VAL A 382 19.95 -20.15 -4.57
N GLU A 383 20.66 -21.08 -3.94
CA GLU A 383 20.05 -22.15 -3.14
C GLU A 383 19.19 -21.57 -2.01
N ALA A 384 18.05 -22.19 -1.74
CA ALA A 384 17.12 -21.73 -0.70
C ALA A 384 17.55 -22.21 0.69
N PRO A 385 17.15 -21.50 1.76
CA PRO A 385 17.29 -22.02 3.12
C PRO A 385 16.71 -23.42 3.27
N ALA A 386 17.31 -24.23 4.13
CA ALA A 386 16.87 -25.61 4.36
C ALA A 386 15.47 -25.69 4.98
N ASP A 387 15.07 -24.67 5.75
CA ASP A 387 13.72 -24.52 6.28
C ASP A 387 12.81 -23.88 5.22
N PRO A 388 11.78 -24.59 4.71
CA PRO A 388 10.84 -24.04 3.74
C PRO A 388 10.00 -22.87 4.27
N ALA A 389 9.92 -22.69 5.60
CA ALA A 389 9.23 -21.57 6.22
C ALA A 389 10.11 -20.32 6.36
N ALA A 390 11.40 -20.43 6.06
CA ALA A 390 12.31 -19.28 6.12
C ALA A 390 11.96 -18.25 5.05
N VAL A 391 12.21 -16.98 5.38
CA VAL A 391 12.05 -15.86 4.44
C VAL A 391 12.92 -16.09 3.22
N ARG A 392 12.31 -15.99 2.04
CA ARG A 392 12.99 -16.17 0.76
C ARG A 392 13.07 -14.90 -0.05
N ASP A 393 11.97 -14.18 -0.21
CA ASP A 393 11.85 -13.08 -1.17
C ASP A 393 11.61 -11.75 -0.43
N LEU A 394 12.55 -10.81 -0.58
CA LEU A 394 12.53 -9.50 0.06
C LEU A 394 12.70 -8.41 -0.98
N THR A 395 12.24 -7.20 -0.69
CA THR A 395 12.53 -6.04 -1.53
C THR A 395 12.83 -4.80 -0.70
N TYR A 396 13.59 -3.89 -1.29
CA TYR A 396 13.87 -2.54 -0.80
C TYR A 396 13.13 -1.55 -1.70
N ASP A 397 12.41 -0.58 -1.13
CA ASP A 397 11.86 0.55 -1.88
C ASP A 397 12.58 1.84 -1.49
N GLY A 398 12.83 2.69 -2.50
CA GLY A 398 13.33 4.04 -2.33
C GLY A 398 12.98 4.92 -3.53
N PHE A 399 13.33 6.20 -3.47
CA PHE A 399 13.23 7.06 -4.64
C PHE A 399 14.35 8.09 -4.68
N VAL A 400 14.63 8.57 -5.89
CA VAL A 400 15.54 9.70 -6.11
C VAL A 400 14.71 10.93 -6.44
N ASP A 401 14.76 11.93 -5.57
CA ASP A 401 14.01 13.17 -5.75
C ASP A 401 14.59 14.05 -6.85
N PRO A 402 13.92 15.14 -7.28
CA PRO A 402 14.43 16.03 -8.33
C PRO A 402 15.84 16.59 -8.09
N ALA A 403 16.23 16.83 -6.83
CA ALA A 403 17.56 17.30 -6.46
C ALA A 403 18.65 16.21 -6.59
N GLY A 404 18.25 14.94 -6.68
CA GLY A 404 19.15 13.79 -6.69
C GLY A 404 19.40 13.21 -5.31
N GLU A 405 18.63 13.62 -4.31
CA GLU A 405 18.68 13.04 -2.97
C GLU A 405 17.96 11.69 -2.97
N VAL A 406 18.53 10.71 -2.28
CA VAL A 406 17.97 9.37 -2.15
C VAL A 406 17.15 9.32 -0.88
N HIS A 407 15.87 8.99 -1.02
CA HIS A 407 14.94 8.82 0.09
C HIS A 407 14.64 7.34 0.26
N GLU A 408 14.93 6.80 1.43
CA GLU A 408 14.58 5.43 1.82
C GLU A 408 13.10 5.36 2.21
N VAL A 409 12.39 4.38 1.66
CA VAL A 409 10.97 4.13 1.98
C VAL A 409 10.89 2.99 2.99
N GLY A 410 11.57 1.88 2.70
CA GLY A 410 11.70 0.76 3.63
C GLY A 410 11.91 -0.58 2.94
N ALA A 411 11.73 -1.65 3.70
CA ALA A 411 11.85 -3.03 3.25
C ALA A 411 10.52 -3.77 3.32
N ALA A 412 10.29 -4.71 2.41
CA ALA A 412 9.07 -5.50 2.35
C ALA A 412 9.37 -7.00 2.22
N LEU A 413 8.46 -7.82 2.76
CA LEU A 413 8.42 -9.26 2.50
C LEU A 413 7.53 -9.51 1.29
N MET A 414 8.06 -10.15 0.24
CA MET A 414 7.29 -10.48 -0.95
C MET A 414 6.61 -11.84 -0.82
N ASP A 415 5.38 -11.95 -1.31
CA ASP A 415 4.71 -13.22 -1.57
C ASP A 415 5.00 -13.64 -3.02
N VAL A 416 5.88 -14.62 -3.18
CA VAL A 416 6.27 -15.19 -4.47
C VAL A 416 5.93 -16.68 -4.47
N THR A 417 5.01 -17.07 -5.35
CA THR A 417 4.62 -18.47 -5.51
C THR A 417 4.96 -18.96 -6.91
N ALA A 418 5.75 -20.04 -6.99
CA ALA A 418 6.22 -20.63 -8.25
C ALA A 418 6.94 -19.62 -9.17
N GLY A 419 7.70 -18.69 -8.58
CA GLY A 419 8.45 -17.65 -9.30
C GLY A 419 7.59 -16.48 -9.83
N ALA A 420 6.30 -16.44 -9.48
CA ALA A 420 5.42 -15.34 -9.81
C ALA A 420 5.09 -14.52 -8.54
N TYR A 421 5.28 -13.21 -8.64
CA TYR A 421 4.88 -12.25 -7.62
C TYR A 421 3.35 -12.29 -7.41
N ARG A 422 2.90 -12.30 -6.15
CA ARG A 422 1.49 -12.34 -5.75
C ARG A 422 1.08 -11.19 -4.84
N GLY A 423 2.04 -10.54 -4.20
CA GLY A 423 1.77 -9.53 -3.20
C GLY A 423 3.00 -9.24 -2.34
N ALA A 424 2.82 -8.41 -1.32
CA ALA A 424 3.87 -8.06 -0.38
C ALA A 424 3.28 -7.63 0.96
N THR A 425 4.08 -7.73 2.03
CA THR A 425 3.76 -7.23 3.36
C THR A 425 4.82 -6.22 3.79
N VAL A 426 4.36 -5.04 4.22
CA VAL A 426 5.21 -3.96 4.75
C VAL A 426 4.80 -3.62 6.18
N GLY A 427 5.69 -2.93 6.89
CA GLY A 427 5.43 -2.37 8.22
C GLY A 427 6.29 -3.01 9.31
N PRO A 428 6.06 -2.65 10.58
CA PRO A 428 6.92 -3.08 11.68
C PRO A 428 6.99 -4.59 11.83
N GLY A 429 8.20 -5.16 11.75
CA GLY A 429 8.43 -6.59 11.92
C GLY A 429 8.03 -7.47 10.74
N SER A 430 7.68 -6.89 9.57
CA SER A 430 7.39 -7.69 8.36
C SER A 430 8.65 -8.34 7.77
N VAL A 431 9.81 -7.70 7.92
CA VAL A 431 11.11 -8.22 7.48
C VAL A 431 11.91 -8.68 8.72
N PRO A 432 12.67 -9.78 8.65
CA PRO A 432 13.51 -10.23 9.75
C PRO A 432 14.61 -9.22 10.11
N GLU A 433 14.88 -9.06 11.41
CA GLU A 433 15.86 -8.08 11.91
C GLU A 433 17.27 -8.26 11.30
N TRP A 434 17.71 -9.50 11.10
CA TRP A 434 19.02 -9.80 10.49
C TRP A 434 19.16 -9.28 9.05
N ALA A 435 18.04 -9.12 8.33
CA ALA A 435 18.03 -8.70 6.94
C ALA A 435 17.97 -7.18 6.79
N HIS A 436 17.60 -6.44 7.84
CA HIS A 436 17.36 -4.99 7.76
C HIS A 436 18.59 -4.21 7.30
N GLU A 437 19.69 -4.29 8.07
CA GLU A 437 20.92 -3.56 7.76
C GLU A 437 21.48 -3.87 6.36
N PRO A 438 21.71 -5.14 5.95
CA PRO A 438 22.25 -5.44 4.62
C PRO A 438 21.33 -4.94 3.49
N LEU A 439 20.02 -5.11 3.64
CA LEU A 439 19.04 -4.74 2.61
C LEU A 439 19.00 -3.23 2.42
N LEU A 440 18.86 -2.46 3.52
CA LEU A 440 18.78 -1.00 3.48
C LEU A 440 20.11 -0.39 3.00
N ALA A 441 21.25 -0.88 3.49
CA ALA A 441 22.57 -0.39 3.08
C ALA A 441 22.81 -0.60 1.57
N PHE A 442 22.45 -1.77 1.05
CA PHE A 442 22.61 -2.08 -0.37
C PHE A 442 21.60 -1.30 -1.25
N GLY A 443 20.33 -1.22 -0.84
CA GLY A 443 19.31 -0.43 -1.51
C GLY A 443 19.67 1.05 -1.61
N ALA A 444 20.18 1.64 -0.52
CA ALA A 444 20.67 3.01 -0.51
C ALA A 444 21.89 3.21 -1.44
N ALA A 445 22.79 2.22 -1.54
CA ALA A 445 23.91 2.25 -2.48
C ALA A 445 23.44 2.22 -3.94
N VAL A 446 22.46 1.38 -4.26
CA VAL A 446 21.79 1.38 -5.57
C VAL A 446 21.17 2.75 -5.85
N GLY A 447 20.45 3.32 -4.89
CA GLY A 447 19.85 4.66 -5.02
C GLY A 447 20.87 5.75 -5.36
N ARG A 448 22.05 5.75 -4.73
CA ARG A 448 23.12 6.72 -5.03
C ARG A 448 23.65 6.57 -6.46
N GLU A 449 23.84 5.34 -6.92
CA GLU A 449 24.26 5.06 -8.29
C GLU A 449 23.19 5.43 -9.32
N LEU A 450 21.91 5.20 -9.01
CA LEU A 450 20.79 5.66 -9.82
C LEU A 450 20.78 7.19 -9.89
N ALA A 451 20.93 7.88 -8.76
CA ALA A 451 20.98 9.33 -8.70
C ALA A 451 22.15 9.90 -9.54
N ALA A 452 23.34 9.32 -9.42
CA ALA A 452 24.53 9.68 -10.20
C ALA A 452 24.36 9.42 -11.70
N SER A 453 23.55 8.42 -12.07
CA SER A 453 23.18 8.16 -13.46
C SER A 453 22.19 9.16 -14.06
N GLY A 454 21.63 10.04 -13.21
CA GLY A 454 20.62 11.02 -13.59
C GLY A 454 19.18 10.54 -13.47
N TYR A 455 18.93 9.35 -12.90
CA TYR A 455 17.58 8.85 -12.64
C TYR A 455 16.88 9.67 -11.57
N ARG A 456 15.58 9.94 -11.78
CA ARG A 456 14.72 10.73 -10.89
C ARG A 456 13.34 10.09 -10.84
N GLY A 457 13.04 9.38 -9.76
CA GLY A 457 11.81 8.60 -9.63
C GLY A 457 11.93 7.49 -8.58
N TRP A 458 10.85 6.71 -8.46
CA TRP A 458 10.78 5.55 -7.57
C TRP A 458 11.62 4.39 -8.08
N PHE A 459 12.22 3.62 -7.19
CA PHE A 459 12.83 2.35 -7.54
C PHE A 459 12.67 1.34 -6.41
N ASP A 460 12.74 0.07 -6.77
CA ASP A 460 12.95 -1.00 -5.82
C ASP A 460 14.15 -1.88 -6.20
N VAL A 461 14.60 -2.69 -5.25
CA VAL A 461 15.64 -3.71 -5.45
C VAL A 461 15.15 -5.01 -4.83
N ASP A 462 14.98 -6.02 -5.67
CA ASP A 462 14.47 -7.33 -5.24
C ASP A 462 15.63 -8.24 -4.82
N PHE A 463 15.43 -9.00 -3.75
CA PHE A 463 16.42 -9.90 -3.18
C PHE A 463 15.83 -11.29 -2.98
N VAL A 464 16.69 -12.30 -3.13
CA VAL A 464 16.43 -13.65 -2.61
C VAL A 464 17.43 -13.99 -1.50
N VAL A 465 16.98 -14.72 -0.49
CA VAL A 465 17.83 -15.18 0.63
C VAL A 465 18.49 -16.51 0.27
N ASP A 466 19.81 -16.61 0.41
CA ASP A 466 20.56 -17.85 0.18
C ASP A 466 20.47 -18.85 1.34
N ALA A 467 21.05 -20.03 1.16
CA ALA A 467 21.05 -21.09 2.18
C ALA A 467 21.78 -20.71 3.48
N GLU A 468 22.69 -19.73 3.42
CA GLU A 468 23.44 -19.21 4.56
C GLU A 468 22.79 -17.97 5.20
N GLY A 469 21.63 -17.52 4.70
CA GLY A 469 20.94 -16.34 5.22
C GLY A 469 21.55 -15.01 4.74
N ARG A 470 22.24 -14.99 3.60
CA ARG A 470 22.70 -13.75 2.94
C ARG A 470 21.70 -13.34 1.85
N LEU A 471 21.69 -12.05 1.52
CA LEU A 471 20.80 -11.51 0.51
C LEU A 471 21.48 -11.49 -0.86
N ALA A 472 20.76 -11.92 -1.89
CA ALA A 472 21.20 -11.88 -3.26
C ALA A 472 20.30 -10.96 -4.10
N PRO A 473 20.75 -9.77 -4.52
CA PRO A 473 19.95 -8.89 -5.34
C PRO A 473 19.73 -9.52 -6.72
N THR A 474 18.49 -9.48 -7.18
CA THR A 474 18.06 -10.17 -8.41
C THR A 474 17.69 -9.23 -9.54
N GLU A 475 17.11 -8.06 -9.23
CA GLU A 475 16.75 -7.02 -10.19
C GLU A 475 16.53 -5.65 -9.52
N VAL A 476 16.45 -4.60 -10.35
CA VAL A 476 16.02 -3.25 -9.97
C VAL A 476 14.80 -2.90 -10.83
N ASN A 477 13.72 -2.40 -10.24
CA ASN A 477 12.60 -1.86 -11.00
C ASN A 477 12.57 -0.33 -10.84
N LEU A 478 12.46 0.42 -11.94
CA LEU A 478 12.52 1.89 -11.98
C LEU A 478 11.11 2.48 -12.14
N ARG A 479 10.22 2.07 -11.23
CA ARG A 479 8.78 2.35 -11.22
C ARG A 479 8.21 2.04 -9.84
N LEU A 480 6.98 2.48 -9.61
CA LEU A 480 6.16 1.97 -8.51
C LEU A 480 5.85 0.48 -8.73
N THR A 481 5.77 -0.28 -7.64
CA THR A 481 5.44 -1.70 -7.64
C THR A 481 4.39 -2.00 -6.56
N GLY A 482 3.96 -3.25 -6.45
CA GLY A 482 2.99 -3.68 -5.43
C GLY A 482 3.43 -3.30 -3.99
N PRO A 483 4.68 -3.56 -3.58
CA PRO A 483 5.21 -3.11 -2.29
C PRO A 483 5.07 -1.60 -2.08
N SER A 484 5.37 -0.78 -3.10
CA SER A 484 5.22 0.68 -3.05
C SER A 484 3.79 1.09 -2.68
N ILE A 485 2.77 0.41 -3.21
CA ILE A 485 1.36 0.64 -2.87
C ILE A 485 1.09 0.37 -1.40
N ALA A 486 1.62 -0.72 -0.85
CA ALA A 486 1.46 -1.07 0.55
C ALA A 486 2.11 -0.02 1.48
N PHE A 487 3.29 0.51 1.12
CA PHE A 487 3.93 1.61 1.86
C PHE A 487 3.09 2.89 1.88
N MET A 488 2.51 3.28 0.75
CA MET A 488 1.65 4.47 0.65
C MET A 488 0.40 4.34 1.51
N VAL A 489 -0.22 3.16 1.51
CA VAL A 489 -1.38 2.85 2.34
C VAL A 489 -1.00 2.82 3.82
N ALA A 490 0.16 2.25 4.18
CA ALA A 490 0.66 2.23 5.55
C ALA A 490 0.88 3.65 6.07
N ALA A 491 1.60 4.49 5.33
CA ALA A 491 1.84 5.88 5.69
C ALA A 491 0.54 6.68 5.88
N ARG A 492 -0.46 6.44 5.02
CA ARG A 492 -1.77 7.08 5.14
C ARG A 492 -2.56 6.60 6.36
N LEU A 493 -2.58 5.30 6.62
CA LEU A 493 -3.29 4.73 7.76
C LEU A 493 -2.63 5.14 9.08
N ASP A 494 -1.29 5.19 9.12
CA ASP A 494 -0.53 5.64 10.28
C ASP A 494 -0.86 7.08 10.67
N GLU A 495 -0.95 7.97 9.70
CA GLU A 495 -1.38 9.36 9.94
C GLU A 495 -2.84 9.45 10.40
N LEU A 496 -3.72 8.62 9.85
CA LEU A 496 -5.17 8.68 10.13
C LEU A 496 -5.59 8.02 11.44
N ARG A 497 -4.89 6.96 11.83
CA ARG A 497 -5.29 6.01 12.87
C ARG A 497 -4.20 5.78 13.92
N GLY A 498 -3.00 6.33 13.69
CA GLY A 498 -1.80 6.21 14.54
C GLY A 498 -0.75 5.21 13.97
N ALA A 499 0.52 5.40 14.30
CA ALA A 499 1.66 4.64 13.77
C ALA A 499 1.58 3.13 14.05
N GLY A 500 2.07 2.30 13.12
CA GLY A 500 2.34 0.88 13.36
C GLY A 500 1.41 -0.09 12.62
N HIS A 501 0.88 0.30 11.46
CA HIS A 501 0.17 -0.64 10.61
C HIS A 501 1.16 -1.53 9.85
N LEU A 502 0.95 -2.84 9.94
CA LEU A 502 1.33 -3.78 8.90
C LEU A 502 0.30 -3.69 7.77
N VAL A 503 0.76 -3.67 6.53
CA VAL A 503 -0.10 -3.65 5.34
C VAL A 503 0.32 -4.76 4.40
N ARG A 504 -0.63 -5.60 4.03
CA ARG A 504 -0.44 -6.66 3.04
C ARG A 504 -1.26 -6.36 1.80
N ILE A 505 -0.59 -6.30 0.66
CA ILE A 505 -1.21 -6.29 -0.65
C ILE A 505 -1.24 -7.72 -1.21
N ALA A 506 -2.38 -8.13 -1.73
CA ALA A 506 -2.53 -9.34 -2.52
C ALA A 506 -3.12 -8.94 -3.88
N ASP A 507 -2.30 -9.06 -4.92
CA ASP A 507 -2.65 -8.56 -6.25
C ASP A 507 -3.79 -9.35 -6.89
N ARG A 508 -3.92 -10.64 -6.53
CA ARG A 508 -4.95 -11.52 -7.08
C ARG A 508 -5.53 -12.43 -5.99
N VAL A 509 -6.72 -12.07 -5.54
CA VAL A 509 -7.64 -12.95 -4.80
C VAL A 509 -8.69 -13.43 -5.78
N ALA A 510 -8.66 -14.73 -6.11
CA ALA A 510 -9.61 -15.32 -7.04
C ALA A 510 -11.05 -15.17 -6.53
N LEU A 511 -11.96 -14.79 -7.43
CA LEU A 511 -13.39 -14.84 -7.19
C LEU A 511 -13.92 -16.15 -7.75
N GLY A 512 -14.78 -16.82 -6.99
CA GLY A 512 -15.36 -18.09 -7.43
C GLY A 512 -16.34 -17.96 -8.60
N ALA A 513 -16.87 -16.77 -8.86
CA ALA A 513 -17.73 -16.49 -10.01
C ALA A 513 -17.62 -15.02 -10.43
N ARG A 514 -17.99 -14.72 -11.68
CA ARG A 514 -18.04 -13.35 -12.19
C ARG A 514 -19.26 -12.66 -11.63
N LEU A 515 -19.06 -11.51 -11.00
CA LEU A 515 -20.12 -10.76 -10.35
C LEU A 515 -20.49 -9.49 -11.14
N PRO A 516 -21.79 -9.11 -11.19
CA PRO A 516 -22.20 -7.75 -11.53
C PRO A 516 -21.62 -6.73 -10.55
N GLU A 517 -21.45 -5.49 -11.00
CA GLU A 517 -20.84 -4.40 -10.23
C GLU A 517 -21.46 -4.21 -8.83
N ALA A 518 -22.80 -4.17 -8.73
CA ALA A 518 -23.50 -4.02 -7.46
C ALA A 518 -23.15 -5.14 -6.44
N GLN A 519 -22.95 -6.38 -6.92
CA GLN A 519 -22.58 -7.50 -6.06
C GLN A 519 -21.11 -7.44 -5.64
N VAL A 520 -20.22 -6.89 -6.49
CA VAL A 520 -18.83 -6.59 -6.09
C VAL A 520 -18.80 -5.54 -4.99
N ASP A 521 -19.63 -4.49 -5.09
CA ASP A 521 -19.74 -3.45 -4.06
C ASP A 521 -20.27 -4.02 -2.74
N GLU A 522 -21.31 -4.87 -2.79
CA GLU A 522 -21.85 -5.56 -1.62
C GLU A 522 -20.80 -6.46 -0.95
N LEU A 523 -20.06 -7.26 -1.74
CA LEU A 523 -18.96 -8.07 -1.26
C LEU A 523 -17.87 -7.20 -0.60
N CYS A 524 -17.44 -6.12 -1.25
CA CYS A 524 -16.41 -5.24 -0.69
C CYS A 524 -16.87 -4.56 0.61
N ALA A 525 -18.14 -4.16 0.70
CA ALA A 525 -18.71 -3.61 1.92
C ALA A 525 -18.77 -4.66 3.05
N ASP A 526 -19.08 -5.90 2.71
CA ASP A 526 -19.10 -7.02 3.65
C ASP A 526 -17.70 -7.38 4.17
N LEU A 527 -16.72 -7.46 3.27
CA LEU A 527 -15.31 -7.64 3.60
C LEU A 527 -14.79 -6.52 4.51
N ALA A 528 -15.17 -5.27 4.21
CA ALA A 528 -14.81 -4.12 5.04
C ALA A 528 -15.37 -4.22 6.47
N ARG A 529 -16.61 -4.69 6.65
CA ARG A 529 -17.20 -4.91 7.98
C ARG A 529 -16.52 -6.06 8.70
N GLY A 530 -16.34 -7.20 8.05
CA GLY A 530 -15.70 -8.38 8.64
C GLY A 530 -14.26 -8.12 9.07
N CYS A 531 -13.47 -7.42 8.24
CA CYS A 531 -12.11 -7.04 8.63
C CYS A 531 -12.10 -6.05 9.80
N ALA A 532 -13.05 -5.10 9.86
CA ALA A 532 -13.14 -4.17 10.97
C ALA A 532 -13.46 -4.85 12.31
N GLU A 533 -14.26 -5.91 12.31
CA GLU A 533 -14.51 -6.75 13.50
C GLU A 533 -13.24 -7.43 14.02
N LEU A 534 -12.32 -7.77 13.11
CA LEU A 534 -10.99 -8.31 13.43
C LEU A 534 -9.96 -7.24 13.79
N GLY A 535 -10.35 -5.96 13.86
CA GLY A 535 -9.42 -4.85 14.11
C GLY A 535 -8.52 -4.51 12.92
N ALA A 536 -8.91 -4.91 11.71
CA ALA A 536 -8.20 -4.67 10.46
C ALA A 536 -8.96 -3.70 9.52
N VAL A 537 -8.24 -3.18 8.53
CA VAL A 537 -8.78 -2.32 7.47
C VAL A 537 -8.66 -3.07 6.15
N PHE A 538 -9.78 -3.21 5.43
CA PHE A 538 -9.81 -3.74 4.07
C PHE A 538 -9.93 -2.60 3.06
N VAL A 539 -9.15 -2.66 1.99
CA VAL A 539 -9.20 -1.73 0.87
C VAL A 539 -9.16 -2.52 -0.45
N PRO A 540 -10.16 -2.41 -1.34
CA PRO A 540 -10.08 -3.01 -2.66
C PRO A 540 -9.10 -2.24 -3.55
N ALA A 541 -8.12 -2.93 -4.14
CA ALA A 541 -7.06 -2.33 -4.93
C ALA A 541 -7.32 -2.40 -6.44
N ILE A 542 -7.77 -3.55 -6.94
CA ILE A 542 -8.01 -3.78 -8.37
C ILE A 542 -9.42 -4.36 -8.53
N PRO A 543 -10.45 -3.52 -8.68
CA PRO A 543 -11.84 -3.97 -8.82
C PRO A 543 -12.14 -4.51 -10.21
N THR A 544 -11.41 -4.04 -11.22
CA THR A 544 -11.71 -4.33 -12.64
C THR A 544 -11.43 -5.78 -13.02
N GLY A 545 -10.57 -6.48 -12.28
CA GLY A 545 -10.34 -7.92 -12.45
C GLY A 545 -11.58 -8.77 -12.14
N ALA A 546 -12.55 -8.23 -11.40
CA ALA A 546 -13.78 -8.97 -11.06
C ALA A 546 -14.69 -9.19 -12.28
N PHE A 547 -14.43 -8.47 -13.38
CA PHE A 547 -15.20 -8.53 -14.61
C PHE A 547 -14.56 -9.42 -15.69
N ASP A 548 -13.42 -10.05 -15.39
CA ASP A 548 -12.74 -10.95 -16.32
C ASP A 548 -13.42 -12.33 -16.41
N PRO A 549 -13.15 -13.11 -17.47
CA PRO A 549 -13.65 -14.49 -17.58
C PRO A 549 -13.20 -15.40 -16.42
N ALA A 550 -11.98 -15.18 -15.92
CA ALA A 550 -11.46 -15.80 -14.70
C ALA A 550 -11.33 -14.67 -13.64
N PRO A 551 -12.38 -14.36 -12.88
CA PRO A 551 -12.49 -13.13 -12.11
C PRO A 551 -11.64 -13.15 -10.83
N TRP A 552 -11.13 -11.99 -10.44
CA TRP A 552 -10.31 -11.80 -9.24
C TRP A 552 -10.35 -10.36 -8.74
N LEU A 553 -9.99 -10.13 -7.47
CA LEU A 553 -9.78 -8.81 -6.89
C LEU A 553 -8.34 -8.63 -6.46
N GLY A 554 -7.76 -7.46 -6.74
CA GLY A 554 -6.61 -6.98 -5.98
C GLY A 554 -7.09 -6.38 -4.68
N VAL A 555 -6.43 -6.66 -3.56
CA VAL A 555 -6.86 -6.21 -2.22
C VAL A 555 -5.67 -5.78 -1.37
N LEU A 556 -5.93 -4.88 -0.42
CA LEU A 556 -5.06 -4.62 0.72
C LEU A 556 -5.80 -4.92 2.02
N VAL A 557 -5.09 -5.53 2.97
CA VAL A 557 -5.50 -5.62 4.36
C VAL A 557 -4.45 -4.96 5.24
N ALA A 558 -4.88 -4.26 6.29
CA ALA A 558 -3.98 -3.59 7.22
C ALA A 558 -4.39 -3.80 8.67
N ALA A 559 -3.43 -4.08 9.54
CA ALA A 559 -3.67 -4.29 10.97
C ALA A 559 -2.41 -3.92 11.79
N ARG A 560 -2.51 -3.86 13.12
CA ARG A 560 -1.38 -3.51 14.00
C ARG A 560 -0.57 -4.71 14.51
N GLY A 561 -0.90 -5.91 14.04
CA GLY A 561 -0.24 -7.14 14.44
C GLY A 561 -0.47 -8.24 13.40
N PRO A 562 0.46 -9.20 13.32
CA PRO A 562 0.43 -10.26 12.30
C PRO A 562 -0.81 -11.15 12.41
N GLU A 563 -1.24 -11.49 13.64
CA GLU A 563 -2.42 -12.34 13.85
C GLU A 563 -3.70 -11.75 13.25
N ALA A 564 -3.98 -10.46 13.52
CA ALA A 564 -5.14 -9.78 12.96
C ALA A 564 -5.03 -9.58 11.44
N LEU A 565 -3.81 -9.38 10.92
CA LEU A 565 -3.55 -9.26 9.49
C LEU A 565 -3.84 -10.58 8.76
N ASP A 566 -3.33 -11.69 9.29
CA ASP A 566 -3.52 -13.04 8.75
C ASP A 566 -4.98 -13.46 8.83
N ALA A 567 -5.66 -13.20 9.95
CA ALA A 567 -7.08 -13.46 10.11
C ALA A 567 -7.94 -12.66 9.09
N ALA A 568 -7.61 -11.39 8.86
CA ALA A 568 -8.30 -10.55 7.90
C ALA A 568 -8.09 -11.04 6.46
N GLU A 569 -6.87 -11.41 6.08
CA GLU A 569 -6.60 -11.99 4.77
C GLU A 569 -7.33 -13.32 4.56
N ALA A 570 -7.31 -14.20 5.56
CA ALA A 570 -8.02 -15.48 5.51
C ALA A 570 -9.53 -15.27 5.33
N LEU A 571 -10.12 -14.28 6.03
CA LEU A 571 -11.52 -13.90 5.86
C LEU A 571 -11.79 -13.43 4.42
N VAL A 572 -10.93 -12.57 3.87
CA VAL A 572 -11.06 -12.06 2.50
C VAL A 572 -11.04 -13.20 1.49
N ARG A 573 -10.04 -14.08 1.56
CA ARG A 573 -9.91 -15.22 0.64
C ARG A 573 -11.09 -16.19 0.76
N THR A 574 -11.53 -16.49 1.98
CA THR A 574 -12.66 -17.40 2.23
C THR A 574 -13.96 -16.84 1.65
N ARG A 575 -14.28 -15.58 1.92
CA ARG A 575 -15.52 -14.96 1.42
C ARG A 575 -15.48 -14.78 -0.11
N ALA A 576 -14.32 -14.42 -0.68
CA ALA A 576 -14.14 -14.32 -2.13
C ALA A 576 -14.34 -15.66 -2.84
N ALA A 577 -13.85 -16.76 -2.26
CA ALA A 577 -14.06 -18.11 -2.79
C ALA A 577 -15.53 -18.56 -2.67
N ALA A 578 -16.20 -18.24 -1.55
CA ALA A 578 -17.58 -18.61 -1.28
C ALA A 578 -18.58 -18.04 -2.31
N VAL A 579 -18.23 -16.93 -2.97
CA VAL A 579 -19.01 -16.37 -4.09
C VAL A 579 -19.29 -17.41 -5.18
N GLY A 580 -18.31 -18.26 -5.53
CA GLY A 580 -18.49 -19.29 -6.55
C GLY A 580 -19.37 -20.45 -6.12
N ALA A 581 -19.24 -20.84 -4.84
CA ALA A 581 -19.99 -21.95 -4.26
C ALA A 581 -21.52 -21.70 -4.25
N MET A 582 -21.96 -20.44 -4.31
CA MET A 582 -23.38 -20.09 -4.43
C MET A 582 -23.99 -20.45 -5.80
N PHE A 583 -23.15 -20.73 -6.80
CA PHE A 583 -23.56 -21.09 -8.16
C PHE A 583 -23.27 -22.56 -8.51
N ASP A 584 -22.64 -23.31 -7.59
CA ASP A 584 -22.46 -24.75 -7.76
C ASP A 584 -23.82 -25.46 -7.58
N PRO A 585 -24.16 -26.44 -8.44
CA PRO A 585 -25.36 -27.24 -8.21
C PRO A 585 -25.24 -27.95 -6.85
N PRO A 586 -26.34 -28.11 -6.08
CA PRO A 586 -26.28 -28.85 -4.84
C PRO A 586 -25.70 -30.24 -5.12
N GLY A 587 -24.61 -30.58 -4.41
CA GLY A 587 -23.95 -31.87 -4.55
C GLY A 587 -24.94 -33.02 -4.37
N PRO A 588 -24.67 -34.21 -4.95
CA PRO A 588 -25.56 -35.35 -4.77
C PRO A 588 -25.74 -35.60 -3.28
N ALA A 589 -27.00 -35.65 -2.83
CA ALA A 589 -27.33 -36.05 -1.48
C ALA A 589 -26.63 -37.38 -1.19
N ALA A 590 -25.83 -37.43 -0.11
CA ALA A 590 -25.14 -38.64 0.29
C ALA A 590 -26.16 -39.77 0.51
N PRO A 591 -25.83 -41.02 0.14
CA PRO A 591 -26.76 -42.15 0.15
C PRO A 591 -27.26 -42.54 1.55
#